data_AF-A0A1I2PGE7-F1
#
_entry.id   AF-A0A1I2PGE7-F1
#
_cell.length_a   1.000
_cell.length_b   1.000
_cell.length_c   1.000
_cell.angle_alpha   90.00
_cell.angle_beta   90.00
_cell.angle_gamma   90.00
#
_symmetry.space_group_name_H-M   'P 1'
#
loop_
_entity.id
_entity.type
_entity.pdbx_description
1 polymer ?
#
loop_
_entity_poly.entity_id
_entity_poly.type
_entity_poly.pdbx_seq_one_letter_code
_entity_poly.pdbx_strand_id
1 'polypeptide(L)' 'MAYILLTGIILIAISLITMKKFKTETSLQKILHISVWLIGVLLLVLAIIGIIGYGQDILNY' A
#
# COMPACT_ATOMS: atom_id res chain seq x y z
N MET A 1 6.55 12.39 2.63
CA MET A 1 6.85 10.95 2.65
C MET A 1 6.15 10.18 3.76
N ALA A 2 6.17 10.64 5.02
CA ALA A 2 5.46 9.96 6.12
C ALA A 2 3.96 9.71 5.85
N TYR A 3 3.26 10.71 5.29
CA TYR A 3 1.84 10.55 4.92
C TYR A 3 1.60 9.48 3.85
N ILE A 4 2.48 9.37 2.84
CA ILE A 4 2.37 8.37 1.75
C ILE A 4 2.52 6.96 2.31
N LEU A 5 3.47 6.78 3.25
CA LEU A 5 3.72 5.52 3.91
C LEU A 5 2.55 5.12 4.81
N LEU A 6 2.03 6.07 5.61
CA LEU A 6 0.85 5.85 6.45
C LEU A 6 -0.38 5.48 5.61
N THR A 7 -0.63 6.21 4.51
CA THR A 7 -1.73 5.93 3.60
C THR A 7 -1.58 4.55 2.95
N GLY A 8 -0.38 4.17 2.49
CA GLY A 8 -0.11 2.85 1.93
C GLY A 8 -0.39 1.72 2.93
N ILE A 9 0.08 1.85 4.18
CA ILE A 9 -0.16 0.87 5.25
C ILE A 9 -1.66 0.72 5.54
N ILE A 10 -2.38 1.84 5.69
CA ILE A 10 -3.82 1.83 5.96
C ILE A 10 -4.58 1.16 4.81
N LEU A 11 -4.21 1.47 3.56
CA LEU A 11 -4.84 0.88 2.38
C LEU A 11 -4.68 -0.64 2.34
N ILE A 12 -3.47 -1.13 2.62
CA ILE A 12 -3.20 -2.58 2.70
C ILE A 12 -3.98 -3.20 3.86
N ALA A 13 -3.94 -2.60 5.05
CA ALA A 13 -4.65 -3.12 6.21
C ALA A 13 -6.16 -3.24 5.95
N ILE A 14 -6.78 -2.21 5.38
CA ILE A 14 -8.20 -2.22 5.01
C ILE A 14 -8.47 -3.32 3.98
N SER A 15 -7.67 -3.39 2.92
CA SER A 15 -7.85 -4.41 1.86
C SER A 15 -7.77 -5.84 2.40
N LEU A 16 -6.86 -6.12 3.34
CA LEU A 16 -6.71 -7.41 4.01
C LEU A 16 -7.88 -7.74 4.94
N ILE A 17 -8.38 -6.75 5.69
CA ILE A 17 -9.56 -6.92 6.57
C ILE A 17 -10.79 -7.22 5.72
N THR A 18 -10.97 -6.50 4.61
CA THR A 18 -12.09 -6.73 3.70
C THR A 18 -11.95 -8.06 2.94
N MET A 19 -10.73 -8.50 2.64
CA MET A 19 -10.48 -9.77 1.97
C MET A 19 -11.01 -11.01 2.71
N LYS A 20 -11.13 -10.93 4.05
CA LYS A 20 -11.76 -12.00 4.84
C LYS A 20 -13.22 -12.29 4.44
N LYS A 21 -13.92 -11.35 3.77
CA LYS A 21 -15.30 -11.50 3.30
C LYS A 21 -15.41 -12.06 1.87
N PHE A 22 -14.30 -12.48 1.25
CA PHE A 22 -14.27 -12.97 -0.15
C PHE A 22 -15.20 -14.16 -0.46
N LYS A 23 -15.67 -14.91 0.56
CA LYS A 23 -16.61 -16.02 0.36
C LYS A 23 -18.00 -15.58 -0.12
N THR A 24 -18.41 -14.34 0.16
CA THR A 24 -19.73 -13.80 -0.21
C THR A 24 -19.67 -12.74 -1.30
N GLU A 25 -18.47 -12.40 -1.78
CA GLU A 25 -18.26 -11.30 -2.71
C GLU A 25 -18.47 -11.70 -4.18
N THR A 26 -19.07 -10.78 -4.92
CA THR A 26 -19.18 -10.88 -6.38
C THR A 26 -17.80 -10.78 -7.05
N SER A 27 -17.65 -11.32 -8.25
CA SER A 27 -16.39 -11.26 -9.00
C SER A 27 -15.87 -9.81 -9.18
N LEU A 28 -16.77 -8.84 -9.29
CA LEU A 28 -16.45 -7.43 -9.44
C LEU A 28 -15.85 -6.85 -8.14
N GLN A 29 -16.42 -7.19 -6.98
CA GLN A 29 -15.88 -6.78 -5.67
C GLN A 29 -14.48 -7.37 -5.43
N LYS A 30 -14.25 -8.64 -5.81
CA LYS A 30 -12.92 -9.26 -5.71
C LYS A 30 -11.87 -8.52 -6.53
N ILE A 31 -12.20 -8.16 -7.78
CA ILE A 31 -11.30 -7.38 -8.65
C ILE A 31 -10.97 -6.03 -8.01
N LEU A 32 -11.98 -5.33 -7.48
CA LEU A 32 -11.78 -4.06 -6.77
C LEU A 32 -10.86 -4.25 -5.55
N HIS A 33 -11.09 -5.25 -4.72
CA HIS A 33 -10.23 -5.52 -3.57
C HIS A 33 -8.78 -5.82 -3.94
N ILE A 34 -8.56 -6.62 -4.99
CA ILE A 34 -7.22 -6.92 -5.50
C ILE A 34 -6.55 -5.65 -6.03
N SER A 35 -7.28 -4.81 -6.77
CA SER A 35 -6.74 -3.55 -7.29
C SER A 35 -6.38 -2.54 -6.17
N VAL A 36 -7.22 -2.43 -5.14
CA VAL A 36 -6.93 -1.59 -3.96
C VAL A 36 -5.71 -2.12 -3.19
N TRP A 37 -5.60 -3.44 -3.03
CA TRP A 37 -4.42 -4.06 -2.41
C TRP A 37 -3.15 -3.76 -3.21
N LEU A 38 -3.19 -3.90 -4.53
CA LEU A 38 -2.08 -3.57 -5.45
C LEU A 38 -1.65 -2.10 -5.33
N ILE A 39 -2.60 -1.16 -5.28
CA ILE A 39 -2.31 0.27 -5.09
C ILE A 39 -1.62 0.50 -3.75
N GLY A 40 -2.08 -0.16 -2.69
CA GLY A 40 -1.46 -0.08 -1.36
C GLY A 40 0.00 -0.55 -1.37
N VAL A 41 0.28 -1.68 -2.03
CA VAL A 41 1.65 -2.20 -2.21
C VAL A 41 2.52 -1.21 -2.99
N LEU A 42 2.00 -0.64 -4.08
CA LEU A 42 2.73 0.33 -4.90
C LEU A 42 3.11 1.58 -4.11
N LEU A 43 2.19 2.12 -3.31
CA LEU A 43 2.45 3.27 -2.42
C LEU A 43 3.55 2.96 -1.40
N LEU A 44 3.58 1.72 -0.89
CA LEU A 44 4.59 1.27 0.05
C LEU A 44 5.98 1.21 -0.58
N VAL A 45 6.09 0.67 -1.80
CA VAL A 45 7.35 0.62 -2.56
C VAL A 45 7.87 2.04 -2.83
N LEU A 46 7.02 2.94 -3.30
CA LEU A 46 7.41 4.34 -3.56
C LEU A 46 7.88 5.05 -2.28
N ALA A 47 7.22 4.81 -1.16
CA ALA A 47 7.62 5.38 0.12
C ALA A 47 8.98 4.83 0.60
N ILE A 48 9.25 3.54 0.40
CA ILE A 48 10.55 2.93 0.72
C ILE A 48 11.67 3.55 -0.14
N ILE A 49 11.46 3.66 -1.45
CA ILE A 49 12.41 4.30 -2.37
C ILE A 49 12.69 5.74 -1.92
N GLY A 50 11.64 6.49 -1.58
CA GLY A 50 11.78 7.85 -1.07
C GLY A 50 12.62 7.93 0.22
N ILE A 51 12.40 7.03 1.18
CA ILE A 51 13.18 7.00 2.44
C ILE A 51 14.65 6.65 2.16
N ILE A 52 14.92 5.64 1.33
CA ILE A 52 16.28 5.24 0.99
C ILE A 52 17.01 6.38 0.28
N GLY A 53 16.36 7.04 -0.69
CA GLY A 53 16.92 8.20 -1.38
C GLY A 53 17.27 9.33 -0.43
N TYR A 54 16.33 9.76 0.41
CA TYR A 54 16.59 10.77 1.45
C TYR A 54 17.71 10.36 2.41
N GLY A 55 17.79 9.09 2.80
CA GLY A 55 18.85 8.58 3.67
C GLY A 55 20.23 8.64 3.03
N GLN A 56 20.33 8.35 1.73
CA GLN A 56 21.56 8.47 0.95
C GLN A 56 22.00 9.93 0.83
N ASP A 57 21.07 10.86 0.60
CA ASP A 57 21.39 12.29 0.53
C ASP A 57 21.96 12.82 1.86
N ILE A 58 21.45 12.35 3.00
CA ILE A 58 21.98 12.73 4.33
C ILE A 58 23.37 12.14 4.58
N LEU A 59 23.64 10.92 4.13
CA LEU A 59 24.94 10.25 4.32
C LEU A 59 26.06 10.87 3.47
N ASN A 60 25.71 11.52 2.36
CA ASN A 60 26.66 12.14 1.44
C ASN A 60 26.98 13.61 1.76
N TYR A 61 26.42 14.17 2.85
CA TYR A 61 26.62 15.53 3.32
C TYR A 61 27.49 15.56 4.58
#